data_AF-A0A7J7NNM0-F1
#
_entry.id   AF-A0A7J7NNM0-F1
#
_cell.length_a   1.000
_cell.length_b   1.000
_cell.length_c   1.000
_cell.angle_alpha   90.00
_cell.angle_beta   90.00
_cell.angle_gamma   90.00
#
_symmetry.space_group_name_H-M   'P 1'
#
loop_
_entity.id
_entity.type
_entity.pdbx_description
1 polymer ?
#
loop_
_entity_poly.entity_id
_entity_poly.type
_entity_poly.pdbx_seq_one_letter_code
_entity_poly.pdbx_strand_id
1 'polypeptide(L)'
;MNQARKANQTAMVAEKKKMEAQPEPRGVSKEKWIEERKKKTGKLLDANGLDMSKSYMLDTQDMAEKKYKKWEKDPAPFGWDVFNQRTLYNAYKKRTKNVECDLEEYNRLKEADPEFYRDASSLQYGKAPKVSEDKIEKMVKELRDRDEKRGSFSRRRKFHDEKDVDSINDRNEHFNKKIERAFGRYTTEIKNNLERGTALPD
;
A
#
# COMPACT_ATOMS: atom_id res chain seq x y z
N MET A 1 -34.28 -44.26 -3.19
CA MET A 1 -34.63 -43.20 -4.16
C MET A 1 -33.75 -41.95 -4.10
N ASN A 2 -33.33 -41.45 -2.92
CA ASN A 2 -32.56 -40.19 -2.82
C ASN A 2 -31.05 -40.30 -3.16
N GLN A 3 -30.44 -41.48 -3.06
CA GLN A 3 -29.01 -41.65 -3.38
C GLN A 3 -28.72 -41.49 -4.87
N ALA A 4 -29.57 -42.02 -5.75
CA ALA A 4 -29.41 -41.91 -7.20
C ALA A 4 -29.52 -40.45 -7.68
N ARG A 5 -30.46 -39.66 -7.11
CA ARG A 5 -30.55 -38.22 -7.38
C ARG A 5 -29.29 -37.47 -6.96
N LYS A 6 -28.76 -37.78 -5.77
CA LYS A 6 -27.55 -37.15 -5.25
C LYS A 6 -26.33 -37.50 -6.12
N ALA A 7 -26.21 -38.76 -6.54
CA ALA A 7 -25.14 -39.23 -7.42
C ALA A 7 -25.19 -38.54 -8.80
N ASN A 8 -26.38 -38.43 -9.41
CA ASN A 8 -26.55 -37.74 -10.69
C ASN A 8 -26.22 -36.25 -10.59
N GLN A 9 -26.65 -35.59 -9.51
CA GLN A 9 -26.34 -34.17 -9.29
C GLN A 9 -24.84 -33.95 -9.08
N THR A 10 -24.16 -34.83 -8.35
CA THR A 10 -22.70 -34.75 -8.19
C THR A 10 -21.95 -35.00 -9.49
N ALA A 11 -22.41 -35.95 -10.32
CA ALA A 11 -21.81 -36.23 -11.62
C ALA A 11 -21.97 -35.03 -12.58
N MET A 12 -23.15 -34.40 -12.60
CA MET A 12 -23.42 -33.22 -13.40
C MET A 12 -22.55 -32.02 -12.99
N VAL A 13 -22.35 -31.82 -11.69
CA VAL A 13 -21.48 -30.75 -11.17
C VAL A 13 -20.00 -31.03 -11.46
N ALA A 14 -19.58 -32.30 -11.45
CA ALA A 14 -18.21 -32.69 -11.78
C ALA A 14 -17.89 -32.52 -13.28
N GLU A 15 -18.83 -32.90 -14.16
CA GLU A 15 -18.76 -32.61 -15.61
C GLU A 15 -18.69 -31.11 -15.87
N LYS A 16 -19.57 -30.32 -15.23
CA LYS A 16 -19.55 -28.86 -15.36
C LYS A 16 -18.22 -28.25 -14.91
N LYS A 17 -17.65 -28.72 -13.80
CA LYS A 17 -16.33 -28.30 -13.31
C LYS A 17 -15.15 -28.75 -14.20
N LYS A 18 -15.31 -29.79 -15.02
CA LYS A 18 -14.31 -30.20 -16.02
C LYS A 18 -14.39 -29.35 -17.29
N MET A 19 -15.58 -28.89 -17.65
CA MET A 19 -15.79 -27.99 -18.79
C MET A 19 -15.46 -26.52 -18.46
N GLU A 20 -15.65 -26.09 -17.23
CA GLU A 20 -15.23 -24.75 -16.77
C GLU A 20 -13.70 -24.70 -16.59
N ALA A 21 -13.07 -23.68 -17.17
CA ALA A 21 -11.64 -23.45 -17.01
C ALA A 21 -11.28 -23.33 -15.52
N GLN A 22 -10.26 -24.08 -15.08
CA GLN A 22 -9.75 -24.01 -13.71
C GLN A 22 -9.45 -22.55 -13.33
N PRO A 23 -9.85 -22.08 -12.14
CA PRO A 23 -9.52 -20.74 -11.69
C PRO A 23 -8.00 -20.61 -11.63
N GLU A 24 -7.45 -19.69 -12.43
CA GLU A 24 -6.00 -19.54 -12.52
C GLU A 24 -5.39 -19.20 -11.15
N PRO A 25 -4.21 -19.76 -10.83
CA PRO A 25 -3.52 -19.40 -9.60
C PRO A 25 -3.23 -17.89 -9.58
N ARG A 26 -3.44 -17.25 -8.42
CA ARG A 26 -3.24 -15.81 -8.23
C ARG A 26 -1.84 -15.40 -8.71
N GLY A 27 -1.78 -14.62 -9.79
CA GLY A 27 -0.53 -14.07 -10.34
C GLY A 27 -0.41 -14.19 -11.86
N VAL A 28 -0.84 -15.32 -12.44
CA VAL A 28 -0.71 -15.62 -13.88
C VAL A 28 -1.53 -14.66 -14.75
N SER A 29 -2.69 -14.22 -14.26
CA SER A 29 -3.54 -13.23 -14.92
C SER A 29 -2.84 -11.89 -15.17
N LYS A 30 -1.96 -11.44 -14.26
CA LYS A 30 -1.24 -10.17 -14.42
C LYS A 30 -0.16 -10.27 -15.51
N GLU A 31 0.51 -11.41 -15.58
CA GLU A 31 1.58 -11.67 -16.54
C GLU A 31 1.02 -11.81 -17.96
N LYS A 32 -0.06 -12.59 -18.12
CA LYS A 32 -0.84 -12.67 -19.36
C LYS A 32 -1.40 -11.32 -19.79
N TRP A 33 -1.92 -10.52 -18.85
CA TRP A 33 -2.40 -9.16 -19.16
C TRP A 33 -1.26 -8.24 -19.63
N ILE A 34 -0.07 -8.34 -19.05
CA ILE A 34 1.12 -7.59 -19.50
C ILE A 34 1.54 -8.06 -20.89
N GLU A 35 1.57 -9.36 -21.16
CA GLU A 35 1.93 -9.91 -22.47
C GLU A 35 0.92 -9.53 -23.56
N GLU A 36 -0.37 -9.65 -23.30
CA GLU A 36 -1.41 -9.23 -24.24
C GLU A 36 -1.33 -7.73 -24.52
N ARG A 37 -1.07 -6.93 -23.47
CA ARG A 37 -0.87 -5.49 -23.63
C ARG A 37 0.35 -5.20 -24.48
N LYS A 38 1.48 -5.88 -24.24
CA LYS A 38 2.72 -5.77 -25.05
C LYS A 38 2.49 -6.18 -26.50
N LYS A 39 1.73 -7.25 -26.76
CA LYS A 39 1.37 -7.69 -28.11
C LYS A 39 0.48 -6.68 -28.82
N LYS A 40 -0.51 -6.10 -28.12
CA LYS A 40 -1.37 -5.04 -28.67
C LYS A 40 -0.60 -3.77 -28.97
N THR A 41 0.28 -3.33 -28.07
CA THR A 41 1.13 -2.15 -28.31
C THR A 41 2.16 -2.41 -29.41
N GLY A 42 2.75 -3.61 -29.47
CA GLY A 42 3.67 -4.01 -30.54
C GLY A 42 3.00 -3.95 -31.91
N LYS A 43 1.82 -4.57 -32.06
CA LYS A 43 1.04 -4.49 -33.32
C LYS A 43 0.70 -3.06 -33.75
N LEU A 44 0.36 -2.19 -32.79
CA LEU A 44 0.09 -0.77 -33.06
C LEU A 44 1.35 -0.01 -33.49
N LEU A 45 2.50 -0.32 -32.90
CA LEU A 45 3.78 0.29 -33.24
C LEU A 45 4.31 -0.19 -34.59
N ASP A 46 4.23 -1.50 -34.85
CA ASP A 46 4.56 -2.11 -36.14
C ASP A 46 3.70 -1.53 -37.27
N ALA A 47 2.40 -1.34 -37.04
CA ALA A 47 1.49 -0.70 -38.00
C ALA A 47 1.84 0.78 -38.29
N ASN A 48 2.50 1.47 -37.34
CA ASN A 48 2.99 2.83 -37.51
C ASN A 48 4.47 2.88 -37.93
N GLY A 49 5.13 1.74 -38.15
CA GLY A 49 6.56 1.65 -38.47
C GLY A 49 7.48 2.14 -37.35
N LEU A 50 7.01 2.13 -36.10
CA LEU A 50 7.74 2.58 -34.92
C LEU A 50 8.28 1.39 -34.13
N ASP A 51 9.48 1.54 -33.58
CA ASP A 51 10.07 0.55 -32.68
C ASP A 51 9.49 0.66 -31.26
N MET A 52 9.56 -0.42 -30.47
CA MET A 52 9.12 -0.49 -29.08
C MET A 52 9.75 0.58 -28.19
N SER A 53 10.99 1.02 -28.50
CA SER A 53 11.65 2.14 -27.83
C SER A 53 10.92 3.48 -28.01
N LYS A 54 10.20 3.66 -29.12
CA LYS A 54 9.43 4.87 -29.48
C LYS A 54 7.95 4.78 -29.10
N SER A 55 7.57 3.82 -28.25
CA SER A 55 6.18 3.63 -27.80
C SER A 55 5.54 4.89 -27.21
N TYR A 56 6.32 5.82 -26.67
CA TYR A 56 5.85 7.09 -26.10
C TYR A 56 5.28 8.04 -27.15
N MET A 57 5.60 7.87 -28.44
CA MET A 57 5.06 8.71 -29.53
C MET A 57 3.58 8.45 -29.81
N LEU A 58 3.03 7.32 -29.35
CA LEU A 58 1.60 6.99 -29.47
C LEU A 58 0.77 7.49 -28.28
N ASP A 59 1.40 8.06 -27.24
CA ASP A 59 0.66 8.62 -26.12
C ASP A 59 0.09 9.99 -26.48
N THR A 60 -1.20 10.19 -26.22
CA THR A 60 -1.78 11.54 -26.26
C THR A 60 -1.20 12.41 -25.15
N GLN A 61 -1.24 13.73 -25.34
CA GLN A 61 -0.76 14.70 -24.35
C GLN A 61 -1.34 14.44 -22.95
N ASP A 62 -2.65 14.20 -22.84
CA ASP A 62 -3.32 13.87 -21.58
C ASP A 62 -2.82 12.57 -20.93
N MET A 63 -2.48 11.56 -21.74
CA MET A 63 -1.96 10.29 -21.26
C MET A 63 -0.52 10.42 -20.78
N ALA A 64 0.28 11.21 -21.48
CA ALA A 64 1.64 11.56 -21.07
C ALA A 64 1.62 12.34 -19.74
N GLU A 65 0.79 13.38 -19.61
CA GLU A 65 0.68 14.18 -18.39
C GLU A 65 0.29 13.32 -17.18
N LYS A 66 -0.71 12.45 -17.33
CA LYS A 66 -1.11 11.50 -16.26
C LYS A 66 0.01 10.54 -15.87
N LYS A 67 0.84 10.11 -16.83
CA LYS A 67 2.00 9.24 -16.55
C LYS A 67 3.08 10.01 -15.79
N TYR A 68 3.44 11.21 -16.24
CA TYR A 68 4.44 12.04 -15.58
C TYR A 68 4.02 12.45 -14.18
N LYS A 69 2.78 12.89 -14.00
CA LYS A 69 2.21 13.22 -12.68
C LYS A 69 2.15 12.03 -11.72
N LYS A 70 2.05 10.81 -12.23
CA LYS A 70 2.14 9.59 -11.42
C LYS A 70 3.59 9.26 -11.02
N TRP A 71 4.55 9.67 -11.83
CA TRP A 71 5.98 9.52 -11.55
C TRP A 71 6.50 10.60 -10.61
N GLU A 72 5.92 11.79 -10.66
CA GLU A 72 6.08 12.81 -9.62
C GLU A 72 5.49 12.29 -8.31
N LYS A 73 6.40 11.86 -7.42
CA LYS A 73 6.04 11.46 -6.06
C LYS A 73 6.40 12.61 -5.15
N ASP A 74 5.45 13.05 -4.35
CA ASP A 74 5.75 13.95 -3.24
C ASP A 74 6.83 13.32 -2.36
N PRO A 75 7.86 14.08 -1.97
CA PRO A 75 8.92 13.56 -1.10
C PRO A 75 8.30 13.04 0.20
N ALA A 76 8.71 11.84 0.58
CA ALA A 76 8.28 11.27 1.85
C ALA A 76 8.78 12.16 3.00
N PRO A 77 7.95 12.41 4.03
CA PRO A 77 8.40 13.17 5.19
C PRO A 77 9.58 12.46 5.86
N PHE A 78 10.62 13.22 6.18
CA PHE A 78 11.88 12.71 6.70
C PHE A 78 12.10 13.10 8.16
N GLY A 79 12.64 12.19 8.96
CA GLY A 79 12.97 12.46 10.37
C GLY A 79 11.79 12.96 11.19
N TRP A 80 11.95 14.12 11.82
CA TRP A 80 10.94 14.74 12.69
C TRP A 80 9.75 15.35 11.92
N ASP A 81 9.85 15.57 10.61
CA ASP A 81 8.74 16.10 9.80
C ASP A 81 7.54 15.14 9.74
N VAL A 82 7.74 13.87 10.10
CA VAL A 82 6.66 12.89 10.28
C VAL A 82 5.61 13.34 11.31
N PHE A 83 5.99 14.18 12.28
CA PHE A 83 5.10 14.66 13.34
C PHE A 83 4.62 16.10 13.13
N ASN A 84 4.92 16.71 11.98
CA ASN A 84 4.48 18.06 11.64
C ASN A 84 2.94 18.10 11.43
N GLN A 85 2.32 19.26 11.64
CA GLN A 85 0.89 19.49 11.40
C GLN A 85 0.49 19.09 9.97
N ARG A 86 1.34 19.38 8.97
CA ARG A 86 1.08 19.01 7.57
C ARG A 86 0.97 17.50 7.35
N THR A 87 1.84 16.72 7.98
CA THR A 87 1.85 15.25 7.83
C THR A 87 0.69 14.61 8.58
N LEU A 88 0.37 15.11 9.78
CA LEU A 88 -0.83 14.71 10.52
C LEU A 88 -2.11 15.02 9.75
N TYR A 89 -2.21 16.21 9.15
CA TYR A 89 -3.33 16.60 8.29
C TYR A 89 -3.44 15.69 7.07
N ASN A 90 -2.33 15.41 6.38
CA ASN A 90 -2.33 14.51 5.22
C ASN A 90 -2.74 13.07 5.60
N ALA A 91 -2.32 12.59 6.77
CA ALA A 91 -2.75 11.29 7.29
C ALA A 91 -4.26 11.28 7.59
N TYR A 92 -4.79 12.35 8.19
CA TYR A 92 -6.23 12.52 8.39
C TYR A 92 -7.00 12.56 7.05
N LYS A 93 -6.54 13.35 6.08
CA LYS A 93 -7.14 13.45 4.74
C LYS A 93 -7.15 12.11 4.00
N LYS A 94 -6.13 11.27 4.18
CA LYS A 94 -6.10 9.91 3.61
C LYS A 94 -7.11 8.99 4.30
N ARG A 95 -7.31 9.15 5.61
CA ARG A 95 -8.26 8.37 6.40
C ARG A 95 -9.70 8.70 6.02
N THR A 96 -10.03 9.99 5.95
CA THR A 96 -11.40 10.44 5.62
C THR A 96 -11.83 10.04 4.22
N LYS A 97 -10.90 9.90 3.27
CA LYS A 97 -11.18 9.35 1.93
C LYS A 97 -11.69 7.92 1.94
N ASN A 98 -11.34 7.13 2.95
CA ASN A 98 -11.76 5.72 3.05
C ASN A 98 -13.06 5.57 3.86
N VAL A 99 -13.62 6.67 4.39
CA VAL A 99 -14.87 6.63 5.15
C VAL A 99 -16.03 6.68 4.17
N GLU A 100 -16.80 5.61 4.10
CA GLU A 100 -18.03 5.54 3.33
C GLU A 100 -19.16 6.20 4.14
N CYS A 101 -19.85 7.17 3.54
CA CYS A 101 -21.00 7.85 4.14
C CYS A 101 -22.29 7.38 3.44
N ASP A 102 -23.22 6.82 4.21
CA ASP A 102 -24.54 6.47 3.70
C ASP A 102 -25.46 7.71 3.75
N LEU A 103 -25.75 8.25 2.57
CA LEU A 103 -26.56 9.45 2.41
C LEU A 103 -28.05 9.21 2.73
N GLU A 104 -28.55 7.99 2.51
CA GLU A 104 -29.96 7.68 2.80
C GLU A 104 -30.22 7.68 4.30
N GLU A 105 -29.34 7.02 5.04
CA GLU A 105 -29.42 6.98 6.50
C GLU A 105 -29.23 8.38 7.10
N TYR A 106 -28.29 9.15 6.54
CA TYR A 106 -28.10 10.55 6.93
C TYR A 106 -29.37 11.39 6.75
N ASN A 107 -30.07 11.25 5.62
CA ASN A 107 -31.32 11.99 5.37
C ASN A 107 -32.44 11.55 6.33
N ARG A 108 -32.58 10.26 6.61
CA ARG A 108 -33.56 9.77 7.60
C ARG A 108 -33.30 10.34 9.00
N LEU A 109 -32.04 10.38 9.43
CA LEU A 109 -31.67 10.96 10.72
C LEU A 109 -31.90 12.48 10.77
N LYS A 110 -31.68 13.17 9.64
CA LYS A 110 -31.94 14.60 9.49
C LYS A 110 -33.43 14.93 9.58
N GLU A 111 -34.30 14.11 9.00
CA GLU A 111 -35.75 14.29 9.10
C GLU A 111 -36.30 13.95 10.49
N ALA A 112 -35.69 12.98 11.17
CA ALA A 112 -36.10 12.54 12.49
C ALA A 112 -35.73 13.52 13.63
N ASP A 113 -34.66 14.29 13.48
CA ASP A 113 -34.20 15.26 14.49
C ASP A 113 -34.47 16.72 14.05
N PRO A 114 -35.44 17.42 14.66
CA PRO A 114 -35.68 18.84 14.40
C PRO A 114 -34.49 19.75 14.74
N GLU A 115 -33.60 19.32 15.65
CA GLU A 115 -32.38 20.02 16.07
C GLU A 115 -31.13 19.32 15.49
N PHE A 116 -31.20 18.84 14.24
CA PHE A 116 -30.10 18.13 13.59
C PHE A 116 -28.83 19.01 13.45
N TYR A 117 -29.00 20.29 13.12
CA TYR A 117 -27.91 21.25 13.03
C TYR A 117 -27.74 21.97 14.38
N ARG A 118 -26.93 21.37 15.25
CA ARG A 118 -26.70 21.87 16.61
C ARG A 118 -25.64 22.96 16.65
N ASP A 119 -25.90 24.01 17.41
CA ASP A 119 -24.91 25.03 17.74
C ASP A 119 -24.00 24.57 18.89
N ALA A 120 -22.83 25.19 19.05
CA ALA A 120 -21.86 24.89 20.11
C ALA A 120 -22.46 25.04 21.52
N SER A 121 -23.53 25.84 21.66
CA SER A 121 -24.26 26.07 22.92
C SER A 121 -25.38 25.04 23.19
N SER A 122 -25.66 24.10 22.28
CA SER A 122 -26.76 23.13 22.42
C SER A 122 -26.54 22.17 23.60
N LEU A 123 -27.58 21.99 24.41
CA LEU A 123 -27.57 21.14 25.61
C LEU A 123 -27.87 19.66 25.32
N GLN A 124 -27.97 19.28 24.04
CA GLN A 124 -28.28 17.91 23.59
C GLN A 124 -27.06 16.97 23.54
N TYR A 125 -25.92 17.39 24.07
CA TYR A 125 -24.72 16.55 24.18
C TYR A 125 -25.00 15.29 25.02
N GLY A 126 -24.59 14.12 24.53
CA GLY A 126 -24.79 12.83 25.21
C GLY A 126 -26.17 12.19 25.05
N LYS A 127 -27.12 12.85 24.38
CA LYS A 127 -28.47 12.29 24.10
C LYS A 127 -28.58 11.61 22.73
N ALA A 128 -27.45 11.34 22.07
CA ALA A 128 -27.45 10.70 20.77
C ALA A 128 -28.06 9.28 20.82
N PRO A 129 -28.79 8.86 19.77
CA PRO A 129 -29.30 7.50 19.69
C PRO A 129 -28.14 6.50 19.72
N LYS A 130 -28.42 5.30 20.24
CA LYS A 130 -27.43 4.22 20.25
C LYS A 130 -27.01 3.91 18.82
N VAL A 131 -25.70 3.90 18.59
CA VAL A 131 -25.10 3.56 17.30
C VAL A 131 -25.33 2.07 17.03
N SER A 132 -25.62 1.71 15.78
CA SER A 132 -25.77 0.31 15.38
C SER A 132 -24.47 -0.46 15.52
N GLU A 133 -24.57 -1.76 15.80
CA GLU A 133 -23.41 -2.63 16.01
C GLU A 133 -22.51 -2.69 14.76
N ASP A 134 -23.10 -2.75 13.55
CA ASP A 134 -22.37 -2.71 12.28
C ASP A 134 -21.44 -1.49 12.14
N LYS A 135 -21.86 -0.32 12.63
CA LYS A 135 -21.04 0.90 12.59
C LYS A 135 -19.89 0.85 13.60
N ILE A 136 -20.14 0.24 14.76
CA ILE A 136 -19.12 0.00 15.77
C ILE A 136 -18.07 -0.98 15.21
N GLU A 137 -18.50 -2.05 14.55
CA GLU A 137 -17.61 -3.00 13.89
C GLU A 137 -16.75 -2.34 12.80
N LYS A 138 -17.34 -1.47 11.97
CA LYS A 138 -16.59 -0.68 10.97
C LYS A 138 -15.51 0.20 11.62
N MET A 139 -15.83 0.86 12.74
CA MET A 139 -14.86 1.65 13.50
C MET A 139 -13.74 0.77 14.07
N VAL A 140 -14.09 -0.37 14.69
CA VAL A 140 -13.11 -1.32 15.24
C VAL A 140 -12.18 -1.85 14.15
N LYS A 141 -12.72 -2.13 12.96
CA LYS A 141 -11.91 -2.53 11.80
C LYS A 141 -10.92 -1.45 11.39
N GLU A 142 -11.34 -0.18 11.32
CA GLU A 142 -10.44 0.94 11.01
C GLU A 142 -9.30 1.07 12.04
N LEU A 143 -9.62 0.89 13.33
CA LEU A 143 -8.62 0.92 14.40
C LEU A 143 -7.61 -0.22 14.27
N ARG A 144 -8.06 -1.43 13.93
CA ARG A 144 -7.16 -2.58 13.68
C ARG A 144 -6.25 -2.33 12.48
N ASP A 145 -6.79 -1.85 11.37
CA ASP A 145 -6.02 -1.50 10.18
C ASP A 145 -4.95 -0.42 10.49
N ARG A 146 -5.27 0.49 11.41
CA ARG A 146 -4.34 1.53 11.87
C ARG A 146 -3.20 0.96 12.70
N ASP A 147 -3.50 0.03 13.60
CA ASP A 147 -2.49 -0.63 14.43
C ASP A 147 -1.57 -1.52 13.58
N GLU A 148 -2.11 -2.23 12.59
CA GLU A 148 -1.31 -2.98 11.61
C GLU A 148 -0.37 -2.06 10.82
N LYS A 149 -0.88 -0.92 10.32
CA LYS A 149 -0.06 0.09 9.63
C LYS A 149 1.04 0.63 10.53
N ARG A 150 0.75 0.89 11.81
CA ARG A 150 1.72 1.34 12.80
C ARG A 150 2.81 0.29 13.03
N GLY A 151 2.46 -1.00 13.11
CA GLY A 151 3.42 -2.09 13.21
C GLY A 151 4.34 -2.18 11.99
N SER A 152 3.79 -1.98 10.80
CA SER A 152 4.55 -2.00 9.53
C SER A 152 5.38 -0.73 9.25
N PHE A 153 5.28 0.30 10.09
CA PHE A 153 5.94 1.59 9.89
C PHE A 153 7.47 1.45 9.95
N SER A 154 7.97 0.67 10.90
CA SER A 154 9.40 0.31 10.99
C SER A 154 9.61 -1.04 10.30
N ARG A 155 10.20 -1.02 9.10
CA ARG A 155 10.53 -2.25 8.37
C ARG A 155 11.91 -2.76 8.76
N ARG A 156 11.99 -4.01 9.19
CA ARG A 156 13.27 -4.69 9.40
C ARG A 156 14.01 -4.78 8.07
N ARG A 157 15.27 -4.34 8.03
CA ARG A 157 16.13 -4.52 6.85
C ARG A 157 16.56 -5.99 6.78
N LYS A 158 16.65 -6.52 5.55
CA LYS A 158 17.13 -7.90 5.32
C LYS A 158 18.57 -8.01 5.83
N PHE A 159 18.86 -9.10 6.55
CA PHE A 159 20.23 -9.44 6.93
C PHE A 159 20.94 -10.01 5.70
N HIS A 160 22.20 -9.63 5.49
CA HIS A 160 23.02 -10.08 4.39
C HIS A 160 24.22 -10.82 4.98
N ASP A 161 24.27 -12.14 4.77
CA ASP A 161 25.31 -13.01 5.36
C ASP A 161 26.71 -12.72 4.80
N GLU A 162 26.79 -12.09 3.63
CA GLU A 162 28.03 -11.64 2.99
C GLU A 162 28.68 -10.44 3.69
N LYS A 163 27.96 -9.78 4.61
CA LYS A 163 28.50 -8.61 5.31
C LYS A 163 29.35 -9.06 6.49
N ASP A 164 30.57 -8.52 6.58
CA ASP A 164 31.43 -8.71 7.75
C ASP A 164 30.73 -8.33 9.05
N VAL A 165 30.82 -9.23 10.02
CA VAL A 165 30.16 -9.11 11.32
C VAL A 165 31.07 -8.34 12.28
N ASP A 166 30.70 -7.09 12.57
CA ASP A 166 31.40 -6.20 13.49
C ASP A 166 30.89 -6.24 14.94
N SER A 167 29.99 -7.18 15.26
CA SER A 167 29.24 -7.21 16.52
C SER A 167 29.11 -8.60 17.11
N ILE A 168 29.10 -8.66 18.44
CA ILE A 168 29.00 -9.91 19.23
C ILE A 168 27.53 -10.21 19.59
N ASN A 169 26.68 -9.18 19.74
CA ASN A 169 25.27 -9.32 20.09
C ASN A 169 24.40 -8.29 19.35
N ASP A 170 23.08 -8.52 19.31
CA ASP A 170 22.11 -7.65 18.60
C ASP A 170 22.13 -6.20 19.10
N ARG A 171 22.32 -6.00 20.41
CA ARG A 171 22.38 -4.65 21.01
C ARG A 171 23.61 -3.89 20.52
N ASN A 172 24.74 -4.58 20.40
CA ASN A 172 25.99 -4.07 19.87
C ASN A 172 25.86 -3.78 18.37
N GLU A 173 25.22 -4.66 17.60
CA GLU A 173 24.95 -4.43 16.17
C GLU A 173 24.12 -3.15 15.96
N HIS A 174 23.09 -2.95 16.79
CA HIS A 174 22.28 -1.73 16.76
C HIS A 174 23.07 -0.47 17.16
N PHE A 175 24.00 -0.60 18.12
CA PHE A 175 24.89 0.49 18.54
C PHE A 175 25.90 0.83 17.44
N ASN A 176 26.59 -0.14 16.86
CA ASN A 176 27.49 0.04 15.70
C ASN A 176 26.76 0.70 14.53
N LYS A 177 25.55 0.24 14.18
CA LYS A 177 24.70 0.88 13.16
C LYS A 177 24.32 2.33 13.50
N LYS A 178 24.30 2.71 14.79
CA LYS A 178 24.02 4.08 15.24
C LYS A 178 25.24 4.96 15.05
N ILE A 179 26.41 4.47 15.46
CA ILE A 179 27.70 5.13 15.27
C ILE A 179 27.99 5.32 13.78
N GLU A 180 27.80 4.30 12.95
CA GLU A 180 28.00 4.39 11.50
C GLU A 180 27.13 5.47 10.86
N ARG A 181 25.88 5.63 11.30
CA ARG A 181 24.98 6.69 10.80
C ARG A 181 25.43 8.09 11.19
N ALA A 182 26.02 8.26 12.38
CA ALA A 182 26.43 9.56 12.90
C ALA A 182 27.83 9.96 12.42
N PHE A 183 28.77 9.01 12.43
CA PHE A 183 30.21 9.24 12.24
C PHE A 183 30.78 8.59 10.97
N GLY A 184 30.04 7.69 10.31
CA GLY A 184 30.52 6.98 9.11
C GLY A 184 30.95 7.93 8.00
N ARG A 185 30.26 9.07 7.83
CA ARG A 185 30.65 10.11 6.85
C ARG A 185 32.04 10.70 7.13
N TYR A 186 32.45 10.79 8.40
CA TYR A 186 33.70 11.42 8.82
C TYR A 186 34.84 10.43 9.02
N THR A 187 34.54 9.13 9.09
CA THR A 187 35.50 8.06 9.41
C THR A 187 35.79 7.15 8.21
N THR A 188 35.33 7.54 7.01
CA THR A 188 35.55 6.78 5.76
C THR A 188 37.03 6.53 5.47
N GLU A 189 37.87 7.56 5.64
CA GLU A 189 39.31 7.45 5.40
C GLU A 189 39.97 6.48 6.38
N ILE A 190 39.63 6.58 7.67
CA ILE A 190 40.14 5.69 8.71
C ILE A 190 39.75 4.24 8.41
N LYS A 191 38.50 4.01 7.99
CA LYS A 191 38.01 2.68 7.62
C LYS A 191 38.74 2.11 6.39
N ASN A 192 38.93 2.93 5.36
CA ASN A 192 39.68 2.52 4.18
C ASN A 192 41.15 2.21 4.52
N ASN A 193 41.76 2.97 5.44
CA ASN A 193 43.14 2.71 5.87
C ASN A 193 43.23 1.40 6.67
N LEU A 194 42.25 1.08 7.52
CA LEU A 194 42.14 -0.21 8.20
C LEU A 194 42.02 -1.38 7.21
N GLU A 195 41.17 -1.24 6.20
CA GLU A 195 40.99 -2.26 5.15
C GLU A 195 42.26 -2.43 4.29
N ARG A 196 43.10 -1.39 4.18
CA ARG A 196 44.41 -1.41 3.50
C ARG A 196 45.58 -1.83 4.39
N GLY A 197 45.34 -2.24 5.64
CA GLY A 197 46.40 -2.65 6.55
C GLY A 197 47.18 -1.51 7.18
N THR A 198 46.52 -0.38 7.45
CA THR A 198 47.04 0.82 8.15
C THR A 198 48.15 1.60 7.42
N ALA A 199 48.38 1.33 6.13
CA ALA A 199 49.25 2.15 5.31
C ALA A 199 48.62 3.54 5.07
N LEU A 200 49.42 4.60 5.23
CA LEU A 200 49.03 5.96 4.84
C LEU A 200 48.99 6.07 3.32
N PRO A 201 48.10 6.90 2.74
CA PRO A 201 48.13 7.20 1.32
C PRO A 201 49.44 7.92 0.97
N ASP A 202 50.08 7.53 -0.14
CA ASP A 202 51.15 8.31 -0.78
C ASP A 202 50.63 9.67 -1.28
#